data_AF-A0A6P1CXN7-F1
#
_entry.id   AF-A0A6P1CXN7-F1
#
_cell.length_a   1.000
_cell.length_b   1.000
_cell.length_c   1.000
_cell.angle_alpha   90.00
_cell.angle_beta   90.00
_cell.angle_gamma   90.00
#
_symmetry.space_group_name_H-M   'P 1'
#
loop_
_entity.id
_entity.type
_entity.pdbx_description
1 polymer ?
#
loop_
_entity_poly.entity_id
_entity_poly.type
_entity_poly.pdbx_seq_one_letter_code
_entity_poly.pdbx_strand_id
1 'polypeptide(L)'
;IIVHEQDIARPLGRSRHTPPERVVAALDHVLASRFYGARQRLAGMRLTATDVEWAYGTGPEQVDAPAIDLLLLATGRDFSRT
;
A
#
# COMPACT_ATOMS: atom_id res chain seq x y z
N ILE A 1 -10.96 7.02 -6.71
CA ILE A 1 -10.74 5.56 -6.65
C ILE A 1 -9.24 5.35 -6.60
N ILE A 2 -8.63 5.12 -5.42
CA ILE A 2 -7.17 5.30 -5.27
C ILE A 2 -6.37 4.27 -6.08
N VAL A 3 -6.65 2.99 -5.88
CA VAL A 3 -5.84 1.90 -6.46
C VAL A 3 -5.98 1.84 -7.99
N HIS A 4 -7.19 1.89 -8.53
CA HIS A 4 -7.37 1.83 -9.99
C HIS A 4 -6.84 3.07 -10.72
N GLU A 5 -6.77 4.23 -10.06
CA GLU A 5 -6.07 5.38 -10.62
C GLU A 5 -4.57 5.09 -10.80
N GLN A 6 -3.94 4.35 -9.88
CA GLN A 6 -2.54 3.93 -10.00
C GLN A 6 -2.36 2.85 -11.08
N ASP A 7 -3.28 1.90 -11.17
CA ASP A 7 -3.29 0.84 -12.21
C ASP A 7 -3.23 1.44 -13.63
N ILE A 8 -3.82 2.63 -13.83
CA ILE A 8 -3.80 3.35 -15.11
C ILE A 8 -2.59 4.26 -15.23
N ALA A 9 -2.26 5.01 -14.18
CA ALA A 9 -1.27 6.08 -14.26
C ALA A 9 0.16 5.55 -14.40
N ARG A 10 0.54 4.52 -13.62
CA ARG A 10 1.92 4.01 -13.58
C ARG A 10 2.40 3.43 -14.91
N PRO A 11 1.64 2.56 -15.61
CA PRO A 11 2.07 2.03 -16.91
C PRO A 11 2.21 3.10 -17.99
N LEU A 12 1.57 4.27 -17.80
CA LEU A 12 1.64 5.40 -18.71
C LEU A 12 2.72 6.42 -18.31
N GLY A 13 3.56 6.11 -17.31
CA GLY A 13 4.58 7.02 -16.78
C GLY A 13 3.98 8.28 -16.15
N ARG A 14 2.72 8.25 -15.72
CA ARG A 14 2.03 9.41 -15.13
C ARG A 14 2.03 9.30 -13.61
N SER A 15 2.34 10.41 -12.94
CA SER A 15 2.20 10.53 -11.50
C SER A 15 0.76 10.92 -11.12
N ARG A 16 0.22 10.25 -10.11
CA ARG A 16 -1.06 10.61 -9.47
C ARG A 16 -0.84 10.75 -7.98
N HIS A 17 -0.86 12.00 -7.53
CA HIS A 17 -0.81 12.32 -6.11
C HIS A 17 -2.15 11.98 -5.45
N THR A 18 -2.09 11.16 -4.40
CA THR A 18 -3.19 10.96 -3.46
C THR A 18 -2.71 11.41 -2.09
N PRO A 19 -3.44 12.30 -1.39
CA PRO A 19 -3.05 12.73 -0.06
C PRO A 19 -2.84 11.53 0.89
N PRO A 20 -1.70 11.45 1.62
CA PRO A 20 -1.34 10.28 2.41
C PRO A 20 -2.42 9.85 3.41
N GLU A 21 -3.16 10.79 4.00
CA GLU A 21 -4.24 10.51 4.95
C GLU A 21 -5.38 9.68 4.32
N ARG A 22 -5.67 9.88 3.02
CA ARG A 22 -6.65 9.06 2.30
C ARG A 22 -6.13 7.66 2.01
N VAL A 23 -4.82 7.55 1.80
CA VAL A 23 -4.16 6.27 1.57
C VAL A 23 -4.13 5.45 2.85
N VAL A 24 -3.86 6.07 4.01
CA VAL A 24 -3.95 5.44 5.32
C VAL A 24 -5.36 4.90 5.58
N ALA A 25 -6.40 5.70 5.34
CA ALA A 25 -7.78 5.22 5.49
C ALA A 25 -8.09 4.01 4.59
N ALA A 26 -7.53 3.98 3.37
CA ALA A 26 -7.68 2.84 2.47
C ALA A 26 -6.87 1.61 2.92
N LEU A 27 -5.66 1.80 3.46
CA LEU A 27 -4.85 0.75 4.06
C LEU A 27 -5.59 0.08 5.21
N ASP A 28 -6.11 0.87 6.14
CA ASP A 28 -6.86 0.37 7.30
C ASP A 28 -8.11 -0.41 6.86
N HIS A 29 -8.83 0.09 5.85
CA HIS A 29 -9.97 -0.61 5.26
C HIS A 29 -9.57 -1.96 4.63
N VAL A 30 -8.51 -1.98 3.82
CA VAL A 30 -8.01 -3.19 3.15
C VAL A 30 -7.52 -4.24 4.15
N LEU A 31 -6.90 -3.81 5.25
CA LEU A 31 -6.44 -4.67 6.34
C LEU A 31 -7.58 -5.24 7.19
N ALA A 32 -8.65 -4.47 7.40
CA ALA A 32 -9.82 -4.91 8.16
C ALA A 32 -10.75 -5.85 7.37
N SER A 33 -10.75 -5.74 6.03
CA SER A 33 -11.66 -6.52 5.19
C SER A 33 -11.11 -7.89 4.83
N ARG A 34 -11.93 -8.93 5.09
CA ARG A 34 -11.64 -10.33 4.72
C ARG A 34 -11.53 -10.59 3.22
N PHE A 35 -12.04 -9.68 2.38
CA PHE A 35 -12.13 -9.89 0.93
C PHE A 35 -10.87 -9.51 0.16
N TYR A 36 -9.98 -8.69 0.75
CA TYR A 36 -8.74 -8.28 0.07
C TYR A 36 -7.58 -9.26 0.26
N GLY A 37 -7.66 -10.18 1.22
CA GLY A 37 -6.57 -11.10 1.56
C GLY A 37 -5.30 -10.39 2.07
N ALA A 38 -5.38 -9.12 2.44
CA ALA A 38 -4.22 -8.29 2.78
C ALA A 38 -3.44 -8.85 3.97
N ARG A 39 -4.14 -9.29 5.02
CA ARG A 39 -3.49 -9.88 6.21
C ARG A 39 -2.67 -11.13 5.89
N GLN A 40 -3.15 -11.98 4.99
CA GLN A 40 -2.45 -13.18 4.56
C GLN A 40 -1.23 -12.81 3.71
N ARG A 41 -1.40 -11.88 2.77
CA ARG A 41 -0.33 -11.41 1.89
C ARG A 41 0.81 -10.74 2.65
N LEU A 42 0.48 -9.99 3.70
CA LEU A 42 1.43 -9.23 4.52
C LEU A 42 1.91 -10.02 5.75
N ALA A 43 1.61 -11.31 5.84
CA ALA A 43 2.05 -12.14 6.95
C ALA A 43 3.58 -12.24 6.96
N GLY A 44 4.21 -12.00 8.12
CA GLY A 44 5.67 -12.01 8.26
C GLY A 44 6.38 -10.71 7.87
N MET A 45 5.62 -9.68 7.47
CA MET A 45 6.17 -8.36 7.15
C MET A 45 5.97 -7.35 8.28
N ARG A 46 6.84 -6.34 8.28
CA ARG A 46 6.73 -5.07 9.00
C ARG A 46 6.79 -3.96 7.95
N LEU A 47 5.65 -3.31 7.74
CA LEU A 47 5.52 -2.18 6.81
C LEU A 47 5.63 -0.87 7.58
N THR A 48 6.36 0.10 7.04
CA THR A 48 6.43 1.47 7.57
C THR A 48 6.32 2.47 6.43
N ALA A 49 5.38 3.40 6.54
CA ALA A 49 5.20 4.46 5.57
C ALA A 49 6.30 5.52 5.73
N THR A 50 6.89 5.97 4.62
CA THR A 50 7.98 6.96 4.64
C THR A 50 7.50 8.41 4.53
N ASP A 51 6.23 8.63 4.19
CA ASP A 51 5.62 9.93 3.90
C ASP A 51 4.47 10.31 4.85
N VAL A 52 4.12 9.42 5.78
CA VAL A 52 3.10 9.63 6.81
C VAL A 52 3.38 8.71 8.01
N GLU A 53 2.97 9.11 9.21
CA GLU A 53 3.07 8.26 10.40
C GLU A 53 2.09 7.09 10.32
N TRP A 54 2.53 5.99 9.71
CA TRP A 54 1.76 4.74 9.61
C TRP A 54 2.70 3.53 9.57
N ALA A 55 2.33 2.47 10.28
CA ALA A 55 3.05 1.21 10.27
C ALA A 55 2.09 0.03 10.50
N TYR A 56 2.46 -1.14 9.99
CA TYR A 56 1.68 -2.37 10.16
C TYR A 56 2.58 -3.61 10.26
N GLY A 57 2.19 -4.54 11.13
CA GLY A 57 2.87 -5.82 11.28
C GLY A 57 4.14 -5.74 12.12
N THR A 58 4.64 -6.92 12.51
CA THR A 58 5.79 -7.07 13.41
C THR A 58 6.79 -8.11 12.93
N GLY A 59 6.64 -8.58 11.69
CA GLY A 59 7.46 -9.66 11.15
C GLY A 59 8.92 -9.25 10.86
N PRO A 60 9.78 -10.24 10.54
CA PRO A 60 11.20 -10.02 10.30
C PRO A 60 11.51 -9.31 8.96
N GLU A 61 10.63 -9.40 7.97
CA GLU A 61 10.81 -8.72 6.68
C GLU A 61 10.37 -7.26 6.80
N GLN A 62 11.29 -6.32 6.56
CA GLN A 62 11.03 -4.88 6.64
C GLN A 62 10.78 -4.29 5.25
N VAL A 63 9.72 -3.50 5.13
CA VAL A 63 9.38 -2.76 3.91
C VAL A 63 9.08 -1.31 4.27
N ASP A 64 9.99 -0.42 3.86
CA ASP A 64 9.85 1.02 3.97
C ASP A 64 9.51 1.60 2.60
N ALA A 65 8.31 2.16 2.46
CA ALA A 65 7.86 2.74 1.20
C ALA A 65 6.81 3.84 1.43
N PRO A 66 6.54 4.72 0.45
CA PRO A 66 5.40 5.63 0.50
C PRO A 66 4.10 4.87 0.79
N ALA A 67 3.17 5.47 1.53
CA ALA A 67 1.91 4.82 1.89
C ALA A 67 1.16 4.27 0.66
N ILE A 68 1.25 4.96 -0.48
CA ILE A 68 0.59 4.52 -1.72
C ILE A 68 1.16 3.20 -2.24
N ASP A 69 2.48 2.99 -2.12
CA ASP A 69 3.14 1.76 -2.53
C ASP A 69 2.77 0.60 -1.58
N LEU A 70 2.70 0.88 -0.28
CA LEU A 70 2.22 -0.09 0.71
C LEU A 70 0.76 -0.50 0.46
N LEU A 71 -0.09 0.43 0.02
CA LEU A 71 -1.48 0.11 -0.36
C LEU A 71 -1.55 -0.79 -1.61
N LEU A 72 -0.70 -0.54 -2.61
CA LEU A 72 -0.60 -1.40 -3.79
C LEU A 72 -0.14 -2.80 -3.39
N LEU A 73 0.89 -2.91 -2.55
CA LEU A 73 1.33 -4.18 -1.98
C LEU A 73 0.21 -4.91 -1.23
N ALA A 74 -0.49 -4.21 -0.32
CA ALA A 74 -1.59 -4.77 0.47
C ALA A 74 -2.72 -5.32 -0.42
N THR A 75 -2.96 -4.67 -1.56
CA THR A 75 -3.97 -5.06 -2.55
C THR A 75 -3.45 -6.00 -3.65
N GLY A 76 -2.24 -6.54 -3.50
CA GLY A 76 -1.70 -7.59 -4.36
C GLY A 76 -1.08 -7.10 -5.67
N ARG A 77 -0.72 -5.83 -5.76
CA ARG A 77 0.05 -5.27 -6.89
C ARG A 77 1.52 -5.23 -6.57
N ASP A 78 2.33 -5.37 -7.60
CA ASP A 78 3.74 -5.01 -7.52
C ASP A 78 3.86 -3.48 -7.40
N PHE A 79 4.82 -3.04 -6.58
CA PHE A 79 5.17 -1.63 -6.41
C PHE A 79 6.61 -1.35 -6.89
N SER A 80 7.25 -2.31 -7.56
CA SER A 80 8.59 -2.16 -8.14
C SER A 80 8.66 -0.86 -8.94
N ARG A 81 9.56 0.01 -8.48
CA ARG A 81 9.80 1.33 -9.07
C ARG A 81 10.53 1.07 -10.39
N THR A 82 9.81 1.06 -11.50
CA THR A 82 10.45 1.26 -12.81
C THR A 82 10.78 2.73 -12.97
#